data_AF-A2D570-F1
#
_entry.id   AF-A2D570-F1
#
_cell.length_a   1.000
_cell.length_b   1.000
_cell.length_c   1.000
_cell.angle_alpha   90.00
_cell.angle_beta   90.00
_cell.angle_gamma   90.00
#
_symmetry.space_group_name_H-M   'P 1'
#
loop_
_entity.id
_entity.type
_entity.pdbx_description
1 polymer ?
#
loop_
_entity_poly.entity_id
_entity_poly.type
_entity_poly.pdbx_seq_one_letter_code
_entity_poly.pdbx_strand_id
1 'polypeptide(L)' 'FVDLTLHDQVHLLECAWLEILMIGLVWRSMEHPGKLLFAPNLLLD' A
#
# COMPACT_ATOMS: atom_id res chain seq x y z
N PHE A 1 2.31 9.91 14.29
CA PHE A 1 3.28 8.86 13.90
C PHE A 1 4.68 9.22 14.36
N VAL A 2 5.20 10.40 14.01
CA VAL A 2 6.53 10.86 14.44
C VAL A 2 6.68 11.07 15.95
N ASP A 3 5.57 11.25 16.68
CA ASP A 3 5.57 11.39 18.16
C ASP A 3 5.76 10.05 18.90
N LEU A 4 5.74 8.92 18.19
CA LEU A 4 5.97 7.59 18.76
C LEU A 4 7.48 7.29 18.86
N THR A 5 7.86 6.37 19.74
CA THR A 5 9.23 5.87 19.76
C THR A 5 9.60 5.23 18.42
N LEU A 6 10.88 5.22 18.05
CA LEU A 6 11.33 4.58 16.80
C LEU A 6 10.93 3.09 16.75
N HIS A 7 11.00 2.40 17.89
CA HIS A 7 10.58 1.02 18.01
C HIS A 7 9.09 0.85 17.64
N ASP A 8 8.21 1.70 18.19
CA ASP A 8 6.78 1.59 17.93
C ASP A 8 6.43 1.98 16.49
N GLN A 9 7.14 2.95 15.90
CA GLN A 9 7.00 3.29 14.48
C GLN A 9 7.32 2.10 13.58
N VAL A 10 8.46 1.44 13.83
CA VAL A 10 8.88 0.26 13.07
C VAL A 10 7.90 -0.88 13.28
N HIS A 11 7.48 -1.16 14.52
CA HIS A 11 6.53 -2.23 14.83
C HIS A 11 5.19 -2.03 14.10
N LEU A 12 4.64 -0.82 14.12
CA LEU A 12 3.40 -0.50 13.42
C LEU A 12 3.54 -0.69 11.90
N LEU A 13 4.67 -0.29 11.32
CA LEU A 13 4.94 -0.50 9.90
C LEU A 13 5.11 -1.98 9.58
N GLU A 14 5.85 -2.74 10.39
CA GLU A 14 6.04 -4.18 10.23
C GLU A 14 4.73 -4.96 10.29
N CYS A 15 3.78 -4.53 11.12
CA CYS A 15 2.46 -5.14 11.18
C CYS A 15 1.58 -4.77 9.98
N ALA A 16 1.62 -3.51 9.50
CA ALA A 16 0.62 -2.99 8.56
C ALA A 16 1.11 -2.79 7.12
N TRP A 17 2.40 -3.01 6.81
CA TRP A 17 2.97 -2.62 5.50
C TRP A 17 2.21 -3.22 4.31
N LEU A 18 1.81 -4.50 4.39
CA LEU A 18 1.12 -5.17 3.29
C LEU A 18 -0.30 -4.61 3.10
N GLU A 19 -1.02 -4.34 4.18
CA GLU A 19 -2.36 -3.76 4.13
C GLU A 19 -2.33 -2.38 3.48
N ILE A 20 -1.35 -1.55 3.85
CA ILE A 20 -1.14 -0.23 3.25
C ILE A 20 -0.86 -0.35 1.74
N LEU A 21 0.01 -1.29 1.34
CA LEU A 21 0.29 -1.53 -0.08
C LEU A 21 -0.93 -2.00 -0.86
N MET A 22 -1.75 -2.89 -0.28
CA MET A 22 -2.96 -3.42 -0.89
C MET A 22 -4.03 -2.34 -1.03
N ILE A 23 -4.26 -1.51 0.00
CA ILE A 23 -5.19 -0.38 -0.07
C ILE A 23 -4.74 0.61 -1.15
N GLY A 24 -3.45 0.94 -1.19
CA GLY A 24 -2.88 1.79 -2.22
C GLY A 24 -2.99 1.20 -3.62
N LEU A 25 -2.95 -0.13 -3.76
CA LEU A 25 -3.12 -0.84 -5.04
C LEU A 25 -4.56 -0.79 -5.51
N VAL A 26 -5.51 -1.04 -4.62
CA VAL A 26 -6.93 -0.95 -4.92
C VAL A 26 -7.29 0.47 -5.34
N TRP A 27 -6.85 1.48 -4.58
CA TRP A 27 -7.12 2.89 -4.88
C TRP A 27 -6.65 3.28 -6.29
N ARG A 28 -5.40 2.99 -6.63
CA ARG A 28 -4.84 3.32 -7.96
C ARG A 28 -5.40 2.46 -9.11
N SER A 29 -6.05 1.35 -8.80
CA SER A 29 -6.68 0.48 -9.80
C SER A 29 -8.16 0.81 -10.04
N MET A 30 -8.75 1.75 -9.29
CA MET A 30 -10.19 2.09 -9.41
C MET A 30 -10.59 2.55 -10.83
N GLU A 31 -9.67 3.16 -11.59
CA GLU A 31 -9.91 3.60 -12.96
C GLU A 31 -9.71 2.49 -14.01
N HIS A 32 -9.29 1.29 -13.58
CA HIS A 32 -8.98 0.15 -14.44
C HIS A 32 -9.81 -1.08 -14.04
N PRO A 33 -11.10 -1.16 -14.44
CA PRO A 33 -11.96 -2.28 -14.07
C PRO A 33 -11.37 -3.62 -14.51
N GLY A 34 -11.29 -4.57 -13.58
CA GLY A 34 -10.77 -5.92 -13.83
C GLY A 34 -9.25 -5.98 -14.00
N LYS A 35 -8.51 -4.92 -13.67
CA LYS A 35 -7.05 -4.88 -13.76
C LYS A 35 -6.43 -4.30 -12.50
N LEU A 36 -5.18 -4.66 -12.23
CA LEU A 36 -4.39 -4.15 -11.11
C LEU A 36 -3.25 -3.29 -11.63
N LEU A 37 -3.28 -1.99 -11.31
CA LEU A 37 -2.21 -1.06 -11.66
C LEU A 37 -1.13 -1.12 -10.59
N PHE A 38 -0.09 -1.93 -10.76
CA PHE A 38 0.99 -2.05 -9.77
C PHE A 38 1.91 -0.83 -9.79
N ALA A 39 2.17 -0.29 -10.97
CA ALA A 39 2.94 0.93 -11.22
C ALA A 39 2.41 1.60 -12.51
N PRO A 40 2.75 2.88 -12.82
CA PRO A 40 2.27 3.56 -14.02
C PRO A 40 2.56 2.83 -15.34
N ASN A 41 3.59 1.99 -15.35
CA ASN A 41 4.02 1.18 -16.50
C ASN A 41 3.80 -0.34 -16.30
N LEU A 42 3.08 -0.76 -15.26
CA LEU A 42 2.83 -2.16 -14.95
C LEU A 42 1.36 -2.37 -14.54
N LEU A 43 0.55 -2.75 -15.53
CA LEU A 43 -0.86 -3.12 -15.38
C LEU A 43 -0.99 -4.63 -15.59
N LEU A 44 -1.63 -5.33 -14.66
CA LEU A 44 -1.91 -6.76 -14.73
C LEU A 44 -3.40 -7.00 -14.90
N ASP A 45 -3.77 -7.96 -15.76
CA ASP A 45 -5.14 -8.47 -15.93
C ASP A 45 -5.50 -9.51 -14.86
#